data_AF-A0A925NM81-F1
#
_entry.id   AF-A0A925NM81-F1
#
_cell.length_a   1.000
_cell.length_b   1.000
_cell.length_c   1.000
_cell.angle_alpha   90.00
_cell.angle_beta   90.00
_cell.angle_gamma   90.00
#
_symmetry.space_group_name_H-M   'P 1'
#
loop_
_entity.id
_entity.type
_entity.pdbx_description
1 polymer ?
#
loop_
_entity_poly.entity_id
_entity_poly.type
_entity_poly.pdbx_seq_one_letter_code
_entity_poly.pdbx_strand_id
1 'polypeptide(L)'
;MDGGKWADWFRLDLQGGLQHESNGKDGADSRSLNIAYFKPTMKIGRDGGFEFTLAPKAFAYVGDLSDNPDIALYRGYFLLRSTLGWDRGLQLRTEGRIGSHADRGSIQFDLTYPVSEILAGSFSVYLQMQFFHGYGESLLEYNQRSSHFRVGIALYR
;
A
#
# COMPACT_ATOMS: atom_id res chain seq x y z
N MET A 1 -15.42 0.68 23.68
CA MET A 1 -15.15 1.94 22.94
C MET A 1 -15.52 1.65 21.50
N ASP A 2 -16.67 2.15 21.04
CA ASP A 2 -17.17 1.89 19.69
C ASP A 2 -16.35 2.68 18.66
N GLY A 3 -15.43 1.99 18.00
CA GLY A 3 -14.43 2.58 17.11
C GLY A 3 -15.03 3.20 15.84
N GLY A 4 -15.32 4.51 15.88
CA GLY A 4 -15.36 5.37 14.69
C GLY A 4 -16.47 5.13 13.67
N LYS A 5 -17.55 4.39 14.01
CA LYS A 5 -18.74 4.27 13.17
C LYS A 5 -19.61 5.51 13.34
N TRP A 6 -19.58 6.43 12.37
CA TRP A 6 -20.42 7.63 12.37
C TRP A 6 -21.81 7.34 11.77
N ALA A 7 -21.88 6.38 10.82
CA ALA A 7 -23.09 5.82 10.25
C ALA A 7 -22.78 4.45 9.61
N ASP A 8 -23.80 3.64 9.31
CA ASP A 8 -23.62 2.30 8.71
C ASP A 8 -22.90 2.29 7.35
N TRP A 9 -22.86 3.45 6.68
CA TRP A 9 -22.29 3.63 5.36
C TRP A 9 -20.92 4.35 5.36
N PHE A 10 -20.45 4.83 6.52
CA PHE A 10 -19.18 5.57 6.62
C PHE A 10 -18.40 5.20 7.88
N ARG A 11 -17.11 4.89 7.71
CA ARG A 11 -16.16 4.62 8.80
C ARG A 11 -14.89 5.44 8.61
N LEU A 12 -14.36 5.92 9.72
CA LEU A 12 -13.09 6.62 9.78
C LEU A 12 -12.19 5.94 10.79
N ASP A 13 -11.05 5.43 10.31
CA ASP A 13 -9.98 4.89 11.13
C ASP A 13 -8.79 5.86 11.13
N LEU A 14 -8.21 6.12 12.29
CA LEU A 14 -7.01 6.95 12.42
C LEU A 14 -5.84 6.07 12.85
N GLN A 15 -4.77 6.06 12.08
CA GLN A 15 -3.54 5.36 12.41
C GLN A 15 -2.37 6.33 12.39
N GLY A 16 -1.47 6.22 13.36
CA GLY A 16 -0.17 6.87 13.34
C GLY A 16 0.86 6.01 14.05
N GLY A 17 2.14 6.22 13.74
CA GLY A 17 3.21 5.47 14.39
C GLY A 17 4.57 5.63 13.72
N LEU A 18 5.51 4.82 14.18
CA LEU A 18 6.83 4.66 13.58
C LEU A 18 6.86 3.37 12.76
N GLN A 19 7.54 3.39 11.62
CA GLN A 19 7.75 2.22 10.77
C GLN A 19 9.21 2.16 10.35
N HIS A 20 9.80 0.98 10.52
CA HIS A 20 11.12 0.62 9.99
C HIS A 20 10.95 -0.20 8.71
N GLU A 21 11.75 0.06 7.70
CA GLU A 21 11.81 -0.71 6.45
C GLU A 21 13.29 -0.97 6.09
N SER A 22 13.65 -2.22 5.81
CA SER A 22 14.99 -2.60 5.37
C SER A 22 14.93 -3.77 4.39
N ASN A 23 16.01 -3.95 3.61
CA ASN A 23 16.13 -5.06 2.67
C ASN A 23 16.92 -6.26 3.23
N GLY A 24 17.42 -6.17 4.47
CA GLY A 24 18.20 -7.21 5.14
C GLY A 24 19.57 -7.50 4.52
N LYS A 25 20.11 -6.58 3.70
CA LYS A 25 21.44 -6.69 3.08
C LYS A 25 22.47 -5.84 3.82
N ASP A 26 23.75 -6.09 3.54
CA ASP A 26 24.90 -5.39 4.13
C ASP A 26 25.76 -4.71 3.04
N GLY A 27 26.66 -3.83 3.45
CA GLY A 27 27.59 -3.11 2.59
C GLY A 27 26.89 -2.21 1.57
N ALA A 28 27.41 -2.17 0.35
CA ALA A 28 26.93 -1.28 -0.70
C ALA A 28 25.45 -1.53 -1.12
N ASP A 29 24.94 -2.74 -0.87
CA ASP A 29 23.54 -3.10 -1.15
C ASP A 29 22.61 -2.86 0.06
N SER A 30 23.14 -2.46 1.22
CA SER A 30 22.31 -2.20 2.40
C SER A 30 21.37 -1.04 2.12
N ARG A 31 20.09 -1.22 2.45
CA ARG A 31 19.09 -0.16 2.37
C ARG A 31 18.20 -0.23 3.58
N SER A 32 17.97 0.93 4.19
CA SER A 32 17.14 1.05 5.37
C SER A 32 16.57 2.46 5.52
N LEU A 33 15.42 2.55 6.17
CA LEU A 33 14.80 3.83 6.53
C LEU A 33 13.88 3.65 7.72
N ASN A 34 13.66 4.74 8.45
CA ASN A 34 12.58 4.84 9.42
C ASN A 34 11.67 6.02 9.04
N ILE A 35 10.37 5.84 9.24
CA ILE A 35 9.39 6.91 9.06
C ILE A 35 8.52 7.07 10.30
N ALA A 36 8.18 8.30 10.62
CA ALA A 36 7.00 8.63 11.41
C ALA A 36 5.86 8.93 10.45
N TYR A 37 4.66 8.39 10.70
CA TYR A 37 3.55 8.53 9.77
C TYR A 37 2.20 8.78 10.45
N PHE A 38 1.30 9.37 9.68
CA PHE A 38 -0.13 9.48 9.97
C PHE A 38 -0.93 9.02 8.75
N LYS A 39 -1.92 8.18 8.98
CA LYS A 39 -2.72 7.49 7.95
C LYS A 39 -4.19 7.41 8.39
N PRO A 40 -5.01 8.45 8.13
CA PRO A 40 -6.45 8.30 8.22
C PRO A 40 -6.94 7.38 7.09
N THR A 41 -7.96 6.57 7.36
CA THR A 41 -8.60 5.68 6.39
C THR A 41 -10.09 5.93 6.42
N MET A 42 -10.65 6.34 5.29
CA MET A 42 -12.08 6.58 5.12
C MET A 42 -12.65 5.44 4.31
N LYS A 43 -13.67 4.77 4.84
CA LYS A 43 -14.39 3.70 4.17
C LYS A 43 -15.83 4.14 3.95
N ILE A 44 -16.28 4.12 2.70
CA ILE A 44 -17.63 4.49 2.26
C ILE A 44 -18.27 3.25 1.64
N GLY A 45 -19.48 2.92 2.08
CA GLY A 45 -20.19 1.72 1.67
C GLY A 45 -20.76 0.96 2.87
N ARG A 46 -21.66 0.02 2.59
CA ARG A 46 -22.29 -0.81 3.61
C ARG A 46 -21.59 -2.16 3.67
N ASP A 47 -21.56 -2.77 4.85
CA ASP A 47 -21.07 -4.14 5.02
C ASP A 47 -21.78 -5.10 4.05
N GLY A 48 -21.00 -5.93 3.35
CA GLY A 48 -21.50 -6.86 2.34
C GLY A 48 -21.88 -6.23 0.99
N GLY A 49 -21.74 -4.92 0.83
CA GLY A 49 -22.03 -4.19 -0.41
C GLY A 49 -20.80 -3.84 -1.24
N PHE A 50 -20.99 -2.94 -2.20
CA PHE A 50 -19.90 -2.24 -2.86
C PHE A 50 -19.32 -1.20 -1.91
N GLU A 51 -18.00 -1.15 -1.82
CA GLU A 51 -17.27 -0.29 -0.90
C GLU A 51 -16.15 0.44 -1.62
N PHE A 52 -15.89 1.66 -1.16
CA PHE A 52 -14.76 2.49 -1.54
C PHE A 52 -13.98 2.88 -0.30
N THR A 53 -12.68 2.62 -0.31
CA THR A 53 -11.75 3.01 0.76
C THR A 53 -10.72 3.97 0.21
N LEU A 54 -10.43 5.04 0.96
CA LEU A 54 -9.39 6.01 0.68
C LEU A 54 -8.51 6.17 1.92
N ALA A 55 -7.21 5.90 1.76
CA ALA A 55 -6.24 5.88 2.85
C ALA A 55 -4.99 6.69 2.44
N PRO A 56 -5.02 8.02 2.55
CA PRO A 56 -3.82 8.83 2.44
C PRO A 56 -2.87 8.54 3.61
N LYS A 57 -1.57 8.48 3.35
CA LYS A 57 -0.51 8.34 4.34
C LYS A 57 0.50 9.45 4.14
N ALA A 58 0.55 10.38 5.08
CA ALA A 58 1.63 11.36 5.18
C ALA A 58 2.72 10.82 6.10
N PHE A 59 3.98 11.02 5.76
CA PHE A 59 5.09 10.54 6.56
C PHE A 59 6.31 11.44 6.46
N ALA A 60 7.15 11.40 7.49
CA ALA A 60 8.46 12.04 7.53
C ALA A 60 9.53 10.97 7.75
N TYR A 61 10.65 11.08 7.04
CA TYR A 61 11.82 10.25 7.33
C TYR A 61 12.44 10.69 8.66
N VAL A 62 12.81 9.72 9.49
CA VAL A 62 13.39 9.95 10.81
C VAL A 62 14.61 9.06 11.00
N GLY A 63 15.60 9.56 11.74
CA GLY A 63 16.85 8.82 11.95
C GLY A 63 17.74 8.79 10.72
N ASP A 64 18.56 7.74 10.63
CA ASP A 64 19.58 7.61 9.59
C ASP A 64 18.99 7.24 8.21
N LEU A 65 19.62 7.77 7.17
CA LEU A 65 19.33 7.52 5.76
C LEU A 65 20.63 7.36 4.95
N SER A 66 21.79 7.12 5.57
CA SER A 66 23.07 7.10 4.84
C SER A 66 23.11 6.05 3.73
N ASP A 67 22.36 4.96 3.87
CA ASP A 67 22.22 3.89 2.87
C ASP A 67 21.48 4.33 1.59
N ASN A 68 20.64 5.37 1.70
CA ASN A 68 19.75 5.85 0.64
C ASN A 68 19.36 7.32 0.91
N PRO A 69 20.33 8.25 0.84
CA PRO A 69 20.15 9.64 1.30
C PRO A 69 19.18 10.45 0.42
N ASP A 70 18.98 10.02 -0.82
CA ASP A 70 18.14 10.68 -1.81
C ASP A 70 16.77 9.98 -2.02
N ILE A 71 16.40 9.04 -1.15
CA ILE A 71 15.15 8.26 -1.27
C ILE A 71 13.89 9.13 -1.36
N ALA A 72 13.89 10.28 -0.69
CA ALA A 72 12.79 11.23 -0.72
C ALA A 72 12.55 11.80 -2.13
N LEU A 73 13.58 11.87 -2.99
CA LEU A 73 13.41 12.29 -4.38
C LEU A 73 12.49 11.34 -5.15
N TYR A 74 12.49 10.05 -4.79
CA TYR A 74 11.75 8.99 -5.50
C TYR A 74 10.42 8.63 -4.84
N ARG A 75 10.39 8.53 -3.50
CA ARG A 75 9.20 8.10 -2.73
C ARG A 75 8.41 9.24 -2.09
N GLY A 76 9.00 10.43 -2.02
CA GLY A 76 8.40 11.63 -1.43
C GLY A 76 8.00 11.45 0.04
N TYR A 77 6.95 12.14 0.44
CA TYR A 77 6.46 12.21 1.82
C TYR A 77 4.98 11.81 1.95
N PHE A 78 4.41 11.34 0.85
CA PHE A 78 2.99 11.04 0.74
C PHE A 78 2.73 9.82 -0.12
N LEU A 79 1.79 9.01 0.34
CA LEU A 79 1.26 7.85 -0.38
C LEU A 79 -0.25 7.92 -0.33
N LEU A 80 -0.89 7.66 -1.47
CA LEU A 80 -2.34 7.50 -1.53
C LEU A 80 -2.68 6.06 -1.89
N ARG A 81 -3.42 5.39 -1.00
CA ARG A 81 -4.05 4.11 -1.31
C ARG A 81 -5.55 4.30 -1.48
N SER A 82 -6.12 3.69 -2.51
CA SER A 82 -7.56 3.54 -2.67
C SER A 82 -7.91 2.09 -2.95
N THR A 83 -9.13 1.69 -2.61
CA THR A 83 -9.64 0.35 -2.91
C THR A 83 -11.12 0.47 -3.24
N LEU A 84 -11.55 -0.15 -4.33
CA LEU A 84 -12.94 -0.21 -4.75
C LEU A 84 -13.34 -1.66 -5.05
N GLY A 85 -14.54 -2.04 -4.69
CA GLY A 85 -15.06 -3.36 -5.03
C GLY A 85 -16.07 -3.90 -4.04
N TRP A 86 -16.31 -5.20 -4.11
CA TRP A 86 -17.25 -5.89 -3.24
C TRP A 86 -16.50 -6.70 -2.19
N ASP A 87 -17.02 -6.71 -0.95
CA ASP A 87 -16.44 -7.43 0.19
C ASP A 87 -16.12 -8.91 -0.12
N ARG A 88 -17.00 -9.59 -0.88
CA ARG A 88 -16.82 -10.97 -1.35
C ARG A 88 -16.74 -11.11 -2.87
N GLY A 89 -16.32 -10.06 -3.57
CA GLY A 89 -16.26 -10.05 -5.04
C GLY A 89 -14.95 -9.47 -5.57
N LEU A 90 -15.00 -8.95 -6.80
CA LEU A 90 -13.87 -8.27 -7.42
C LEU A 90 -13.45 -7.04 -6.60
N GLN A 91 -12.15 -6.85 -6.40
CA GLN A 91 -11.59 -5.63 -5.80
C GLN A 91 -10.39 -5.13 -6.59
N LEU A 92 -10.37 -3.82 -6.82
CA LEU A 92 -9.24 -3.09 -7.38
C LEU A 92 -8.64 -2.20 -6.28
N ARG A 93 -7.37 -2.41 -5.96
CA ARG A 93 -6.57 -1.52 -5.11
C ARG A 93 -5.62 -0.72 -5.99
N THR A 94 -5.52 0.58 -5.72
CA THR A 94 -4.56 1.47 -6.37
C THR A 94 -3.70 2.12 -5.32
N GLU A 95 -2.39 2.13 -5.52
CA GLU A 95 -1.42 2.83 -4.67
C GLU A 95 -0.57 3.78 -5.50
N GLY A 96 -0.52 5.04 -5.09
CA GLY A 96 0.28 6.09 -5.74
C GLY A 96 1.28 6.72 -4.76
N ARG A 97 2.48 7.02 -5.26
CA ARG A 97 3.48 7.85 -4.58
C ARG A 97 3.95 8.95 -5.52
N ILE A 98 4.19 10.12 -4.96
CA ILE A 98 4.79 11.26 -5.68
C ILE A 98 6.13 11.52 -5.02
N GLY A 99 7.21 11.48 -5.80
CA GLY A 99 8.55 11.82 -5.35
C GLY A 99 8.69 13.31 -5.04
N SER A 100 9.70 13.68 -4.25
CA SER A 100 10.00 15.12 -4.02
C SER A 100 10.55 15.80 -5.27
N HIS A 101 11.04 15.01 -6.24
CA HIS A 101 11.35 15.51 -7.58
C HIS A 101 10.15 15.28 -8.50
N ALA A 102 9.77 16.30 -9.29
CA ALA A 102 8.49 16.35 -9.98
C ALA A 102 8.24 15.24 -11.02
N ASP A 103 9.29 14.62 -11.56
CA ASP A 103 9.22 13.53 -12.55
C ASP A 103 9.33 12.12 -11.95
N ARG A 104 9.41 12.01 -10.62
CA ARG A 104 9.57 10.72 -9.91
C ARG A 104 8.32 10.38 -9.13
N GLY A 105 8.03 9.09 -9.07
CA GLY A 105 6.88 8.55 -8.37
C GLY A 105 6.58 7.14 -8.83
N SER A 106 5.47 6.59 -8.34
CA SER A 106 5.05 5.24 -8.70
C SER A 106 3.53 5.11 -8.65
N ILE A 107 3.01 4.22 -9.48
CA ILE A 107 1.63 3.74 -9.39
C ILE A 107 1.62 2.21 -9.41
N GLN A 108 0.76 1.63 -8.57
CA GLN A 108 0.47 0.21 -8.55
C GLN A 108 -1.03 -0.02 -8.61
N PHE A 109 -1.45 -1.00 -9.40
CA PHE A 109 -2.81 -1.54 -9.43
C PHE A 109 -2.77 -3.02 -9.05
N ASP A 110 -3.64 -3.41 -8.12
CA ASP A 110 -3.86 -4.80 -7.73
C ASP A 110 -5.32 -5.16 -7.96
N LEU A 111 -5.60 -6.09 -8.87
CA LEU A 111 -6.91 -6.65 -9.11
C LEU A 111 -7.00 -8.03 -8.47
N THR A 112 -7.97 -8.23 -7.59
CA THR A 112 -8.19 -9.52 -6.91
C THR A 112 -9.59 -10.04 -7.15
N TYR A 113 -9.71 -11.34 -7.40
CA TYR A 113 -10.99 -12.03 -7.59
C TYR A 113 -11.03 -13.33 -6.78
N PRO A 114 -12.07 -13.58 -5.95
CA PRO A 114 -12.19 -14.80 -5.17
C PRO A 114 -12.44 -16.00 -6.08
N VAL A 115 -11.63 -17.06 -5.95
CA VAL A 115 -11.76 -18.28 -6.77
C VAL A 115 -12.29 -19.47 -5.98
N SER A 116 -11.98 -19.57 -4.69
CA SER A 116 -12.50 -20.64 -3.83
C SER A 116 -12.38 -20.29 -2.36
N GLU A 117 -13.21 -20.95 -1.55
CA GLU A 117 -13.04 -21.03 -0.10
C GLU A 117 -12.54 -22.43 0.27
N ILE A 118 -11.47 -22.50 1.05
CA ILE A 118 -10.84 -23.74 1.50
C ILE A 118 -10.93 -23.79 3.04
N LEU A 119 -10.99 -25.00 3.61
CA LEU A 119 -11.11 -25.25 5.06
C LEU A 119 -12.35 -24.59 5.70
N ALA A 120 -13.54 -25.01 5.26
CA ALA A 120 -14.83 -24.58 5.82
C ALA A 120 -14.99 -23.04 5.93
N GLY A 121 -14.46 -22.29 4.95
CA GLY A 121 -14.53 -20.83 4.91
C GLY A 121 -13.41 -20.10 5.67
N SER A 122 -12.43 -20.81 6.24
CA SER A 122 -11.32 -20.19 7.01
C SER A 122 -10.24 -19.58 6.12
N PHE A 123 -10.10 -20.03 4.87
CA PHE A 123 -9.16 -19.49 3.90
C PHE A 123 -9.86 -19.20 2.59
N SER A 124 -9.72 -17.98 2.09
CA SER A 124 -10.18 -17.60 0.75
C SER A 124 -8.97 -17.52 -0.18
N VAL A 125 -9.06 -18.19 -1.31
CA VAL A 125 -8.06 -18.10 -2.37
C VAL A 125 -8.52 -17.05 -3.37
N TYR A 126 -7.62 -16.12 -3.70
CA TYR A 126 -7.87 -15.07 -4.68
C TYR A 126 -6.91 -15.20 -5.84
N LEU A 127 -7.43 -15.08 -7.06
CA LEU A 127 -6.60 -14.76 -8.22
C LEU A 127 -6.18 -13.29 -8.10
N GLN A 128 -4.87 -13.02 -8.21
CA GLN A 128 -4.30 -11.67 -8.13
C GLN A 128 -3.60 -11.32 -9.44
N MET A 129 -3.90 -10.15 -9.97
CA MET A 129 -3.14 -9.49 -11.03
C MET A 129 -2.59 -8.17 -10.49
N GLN A 130 -1.30 -7.94 -10.62
CA GLN A 130 -0.64 -6.73 -10.16
C GLN A 130 0.10 -6.07 -11.32
N PHE A 131 -0.09 -4.77 -11.48
CA PHE A 131 0.72 -3.92 -12.35
C PHE A 131 1.42 -2.84 -11.53
N PHE A 132 2.72 -2.70 -11.70
CA PHE A 132 3.52 -1.64 -11.10
C PHE A 132 4.22 -0.83 -12.21
N HIS A 133 4.26 0.49 -12.04
CA HIS A 133 5.05 1.38 -12.90
C HIS A 133 5.62 2.54 -12.08
N GLY A 134 6.94 2.74 -12.14
CA GLY A 134 7.61 3.89 -11.52
C GLY A 134 8.85 3.49 -10.73
N TYR A 135 9.15 4.25 -9.67
CA TYR A 135 10.31 4.08 -8.81
C TYR A 135 9.95 3.47 -7.45
N GLY A 136 10.90 2.89 -6.73
CA GLY A 136 10.65 2.49 -5.35
C GLY A 136 9.83 1.21 -5.18
N GLU A 137 9.80 0.31 -6.17
CA GLU A 137 9.11 -0.98 -6.02
C GLU A 137 9.78 -1.85 -4.96
N SER A 138 11.10 -1.91 -5.01
CA SER A 138 11.95 -2.54 -4.00
C SER A 138 12.83 -1.47 -3.38
N LEU A 139 13.26 -1.72 -2.15
CA LEU A 139 14.17 -0.81 -1.48
C LEU A 139 15.58 -0.86 -2.10
N LEU A 140 15.99 -2.00 -2.66
CA LEU A 140 17.29 -2.15 -3.34
C LEU A 140 17.37 -1.25 -4.58
N GLU A 141 16.30 -1.22 -5.37
CA GLU A 141 16.23 -0.51 -6.66
C GLU A 141 15.36 0.75 -6.56
N TYR A 142 15.34 1.40 -5.38
CA TYR A 142 14.42 2.51 -5.13
C TYR A 142 14.59 3.69 -6.11
N ASN A 143 15.80 3.85 -6.65
CA ASN A 143 16.20 4.89 -7.57
C ASN A 143 16.11 4.49 -9.05
N GLN A 144 15.64 3.29 -9.36
CA GLN A 144 15.45 2.80 -10.71
C GLN A 144 13.96 2.82 -11.10
N ARG A 145 13.66 3.18 -12.35
CA ARG A 145 12.30 3.12 -12.88
C ARG A 145 12.06 1.76 -13.49
N SER A 146 11.00 1.09 -13.06
CA SER A 146 10.64 -0.22 -13.55
C SER A 146 9.16 -0.30 -13.94
N SER A 147 8.81 -1.38 -14.64
CA SER A 147 7.43 -1.71 -15.00
C SER A 147 7.26 -3.21 -14.95
N HIS A 148 6.33 -3.68 -14.14
CA HIS A 148 6.13 -5.11 -13.92
C HIS A 148 4.65 -5.45 -13.94
N PHE A 149 4.35 -6.56 -14.61
CA PHE A 149 3.04 -7.20 -14.54
C PHE A 149 3.22 -8.58 -13.91
N ARG A 150 2.40 -8.91 -12.92
CA ARG A 150 2.46 -10.17 -12.18
C ARG A 150 1.07 -10.78 -12.10
N VAL A 151 1.00 -12.10 -12.22
CA VAL A 151 -0.20 -12.89 -11.98
C VAL A 151 0.14 -13.94 -10.94
N GLY A 152 -0.70 -14.08 -9.93
CA GLY A 152 -0.45 -14.99 -8.82
C GLY A 152 -1.72 -15.30 -8.03
N ILE A 153 -1.50 -15.89 -6.86
CA ILE A 153 -2.56 -16.28 -5.94
C ILE A 153 -2.29 -15.57 -4.61
N ALA A 154 -3.35 -15.07 -3.98
CA ALA A 154 -3.30 -14.50 -2.63
C ALA A 154 -4.20 -15.30 -1.68
N LEU A 155 -3.77 -15.42 -0.42
CA LEU A 155 -4.52 -16.08 0.67
C LEU A 155 -5.30 -15.08 1.53
N TYR A 156 -4.95 -13.80 1.41
CA TYR A 156 -5.62 -12.67 2.04
C TYR A 156 -5.57 -11.48 1.06
N ARG A 157 -6.44 -10.50 1.27
CA ARG A 157 -6.46 -9.25 0.50
C ARG A 157 -6.68 -8.05 1.41
#